data_AF-A0A848M911-F1
#
_entry.id   AF-A0A848M911-F1
#
_cell.length_a   1.000
_cell.length_b   1.000
_cell.length_c   1.000
_cell.angle_alpha   90.00
_cell.angle_beta   90.00
_cell.angle_gamma   90.00
#
_symmetry.space_group_name_H-M   'P 1'
#
loop_
_entity.id
_entity.type
_entity.pdbx_description
1 polymer ?
#
loop_
_entity_poly.entity_id
_entity_poly.type
_entity_poly.pdbx_seq_one_letter_code
_entity_poly.pdbx_strand_id
1 'polypeptide(L)'
;MAKKGQVYQSYTEDFKVEAIQTYLTGVDSYKVIAERLGITNCTQLKVWVKKYRKGEPFDTRKNATNPMKGRPRATFASIEEERDYLKAQVDYLKKRYPNLLTEPGLDFETNTP
;
A
#
# COMPACT_ATOMS: atom_id res chain seq x y z
N MET A 1 -23.97 13.06 2.12
CA MET A 1 -22.70 13.77 1.86
C MET A 1 -21.95 13.91 3.17
N ALA A 2 -20.63 13.67 3.19
CA ALA A 2 -19.82 13.86 4.40
C ALA A 2 -19.71 15.36 4.73
N LYS A 3 -19.85 15.71 6.01
CA LYS A 3 -19.77 17.11 6.45
C LYS A 3 -18.29 17.49 6.68
N LYS A 4 -17.90 18.71 6.28
CA LYS A 4 -16.56 19.25 6.53
C LYS A 4 -16.30 19.27 8.04
N GLY A 5 -15.21 18.65 8.49
CA GLY A 5 -14.84 18.51 9.90
C GLY A 5 -15.30 17.21 10.58
N GLN A 6 -15.90 16.27 9.86
CA GLN A 6 -16.25 14.95 10.41
C GLN A 6 -14.98 14.14 10.75
N VAL A 7 -14.79 13.86 12.04
CA VAL A 7 -13.73 12.98 12.53
C VAL A 7 -14.21 11.54 12.43
N TYR A 8 -13.43 10.69 11.77
CA TYR A 8 -13.70 9.26 11.68
C TYR A 8 -12.93 8.52 12.76
N GLN A 9 -13.65 7.75 13.58
CA GLN A 9 -13.01 6.84 14.51
C GLN A 9 -12.37 5.68 13.76
N SER A 10 -11.09 5.47 14.03
CA SER A 10 -10.31 4.37 13.46
C SER A 10 -10.21 3.25 14.48
N TYR A 11 -10.63 2.06 14.08
CA TYR A 11 -10.58 0.87 14.92
C TYR A 11 -9.48 -0.07 14.41
N THR A 12 -8.69 -0.62 15.34
CA THR A 12 -7.68 -1.64 15.05
C THR A 12 -8.34 -2.94 14.57
N GLU A 13 -7.57 -3.80 13.93
CA GLU A 13 -8.08 -5.08 13.42
C GLU A 13 -8.52 -6.00 14.57
N ASP A 14 -7.70 -6.09 15.61
CA ASP A 14 -7.98 -6.90 16.81
C ASP A 14 -9.30 -6.48 17.48
N PHE A 15 -9.53 -5.17 17.63
CA PHE A 15 -10.77 -4.65 18.20
C PHE A 15 -12.00 -5.03 17.35
N LYS A 16 -11.88 -5.02 16.02
CA LYS A 16 -12.98 -5.45 15.13
C LYS A 16 -13.27 -6.94 15.34
N VAL A 17 -12.23 -7.77 15.47
CA VAL A 17 -12.37 -9.21 15.68
C VAL A 17 -13.02 -9.48 17.04
N GLU A 18 -12.60 -8.82 18.11
CA GLU A 18 -13.21 -8.91 19.43
C GLU A 18 -14.71 -8.56 19.39
N ALA A 19 -15.06 -7.46 18.72
CA ALA A 19 -16.45 -7.04 18.56
C ALA A 19 -17.30 -8.07 17.81
N ILE A 20 -16.73 -8.73 16.79
CA ILE A 20 -17.40 -9.79 16.03
C ILE A 20 -17.54 -11.05 16.86
N GLN A 21 -16.49 -11.47 17.57
CA GLN A 21 -16.52 -12.64 18.44
C GLN A 21 -17.59 -12.47 19.52
N THR A 22 -17.65 -11.28 20.13
CA THR A 22 -18.69 -10.90 21.09
C THR A 22 -20.11 -11.02 20.52
N TYR A 23 -20.29 -10.69 19.23
CA TYR A 23 -21.57 -10.87 18.54
C TYR A 23 -21.87 -12.35 18.23
N LEU A 24 -20.86 -13.16 17.93
CA LEU A 24 -21.04 -14.58 17.64
C LEU A 24 -21.29 -15.41 18.91
N THR A 25 -20.75 -14.98 20.05
CA THR A 25 -20.94 -15.63 21.35
C THR A 25 -22.18 -15.11 22.09
N GLY A 26 -22.55 -13.84 21.89
CA GLY A 26 -23.67 -13.21 22.57
C GLY A 26 -25.02 -13.38 21.85
N VAL A 27 -26.11 -13.32 22.63
CA VAL A 27 -27.50 -13.22 22.12
C VAL A 27 -27.89 -11.75 21.84
N ASP A 28 -26.99 -10.81 22.15
CA ASP A 28 -27.22 -9.38 22.07
C ASP A 28 -27.32 -8.87 20.62
N SER A 29 -28.16 -7.85 20.42
CA SER A 29 -28.28 -7.20 19.12
C SER A 29 -27.04 -6.35 18.79
N TYR A 30 -26.82 -6.07 17.50
CA TYR A 30 -25.73 -5.19 17.02
C TYR A 30 -25.67 -3.83 17.72
N LYS A 31 -26.83 -3.28 18.12
CA LYS A 31 -26.91 -1.98 18.78
C LYS A 31 -26.33 -2.05 20.20
N VAL A 32 -26.72 -3.07 20.97
CA VAL A 32 -26.26 -3.27 22.34
C VAL A 32 -24.76 -3.51 22.39
N ILE A 33 -24.23 -4.33 21.48
CA ILE A 33 -22.80 -4.59 21.41
C ILE A 33 -22.02 -3.34 20.98
N ALA A 34 -22.57 -2.56 20.03
CA ALA A 34 -21.95 -1.31 19.62
C ALA A 34 -21.91 -0.29 20.76
N GLU A 35 -22.98 -0.14 21.52
CA GLU A 35 -23.01 0.74 22.70
C GLU A 35 -22.01 0.27 23.77
N ARG A 36 -21.97 -1.05 24.07
CA ARG A 36 -21.05 -1.63 25.06
C ARG A 36 -19.58 -1.43 24.69
N LEU A 37 -19.24 -1.53 23.41
CA LEU A 37 -17.86 -1.40 22.91
C LEU A 37 -17.51 0.04 22.48
N GLY A 38 -18.43 1.00 22.61
CA GLY A 38 -18.19 2.38 22.17
C GLY A 38 -18.09 2.54 20.64
N ILE A 39 -18.70 1.63 19.88
CA ILE A 39 -18.78 1.72 18.43
C ILE A 39 -19.87 2.73 18.07
N THR A 40 -19.45 3.83 17.44
CA THR A 40 -20.34 4.95 17.08
C THR A 40 -21.49 4.56 16.16
N ASN A 41 -21.32 3.53 15.32
CA ASN A 41 -22.35 3.08 14.38
C ASN A 41 -22.47 1.56 14.36
N CYS A 42 -23.63 1.03 14.77
CA CYS A 42 -23.93 -0.40 14.75
C CYS A 42 -23.90 -1.00 13.32
N THR A 43 -24.13 -0.19 12.29
CA THR A 43 -24.01 -0.62 10.88
C THR A 43 -22.57 -1.02 10.56
N GLN A 44 -21.59 -0.39 11.20
CA GLN A 44 -20.17 -0.71 11.00
C GLN A 44 -19.84 -2.10 11.53
N LEU A 45 -20.38 -2.47 12.69
CA LEU A 45 -20.29 -3.82 13.24
C LEU A 45 -20.94 -4.85 12.31
N LYS A 46 -22.12 -4.55 11.74
CA LYS A 46 -22.78 -5.42 10.77
C LYS A 46 -21.93 -5.67 9.52
N VAL A 47 -21.25 -4.64 9.03
CA VAL A 47 -20.31 -4.76 7.89
C VAL A 47 -19.11 -5.63 8.26
N TRP A 48 -18.54 -5.46 9.46
CA TRP A 48 -17.43 -6.30 9.92
C TRP A 48 -17.84 -7.77 10.01
N VAL A 49 -18.97 -8.09 10.64
CA VAL A 49 -19.48 -9.48 10.72
C VAL A 49 -19.67 -10.08 9.32
N LYS A 50 -20.22 -9.31 8.38
CA LYS A 50 -20.39 -9.77 6.99
C LYS A 50 -19.05 -10.09 6.32
N LYS A 51 -18.04 -9.21 6.48
CA LYS A 51 -16.70 -9.43 5.93
C LYS A 51 -16.02 -10.64 6.56
N TYR A 52 -16.11 -10.77 7.89
CA TYR A 52 -15.56 -11.89 8.63
C TYR A 52 -16.13 -13.23 8.15
N ARG A 53 -17.46 -13.31 7.96
CA ARG A 53 -18.12 -14.52 7.41
C ARG A 53 -17.70 -14.86 5.99
N LYS A 54 -17.25 -13.88 5.21
CA LYS A 54 -16.74 -14.08 3.85
C LYS A 54 -15.23 -14.34 3.80
N GLY A 55 -14.52 -14.20 4.91
CA GLY A 55 -13.05 -14.23 4.92
C GLY A 55 -12.41 -13.03 4.20
N GLU A 56 -13.13 -11.91 4.04
CA GLU A 56 -12.61 -10.71 3.39
C GLU A 56 -11.84 -9.83 4.40
N PRO A 57 -10.72 -9.18 4.00
CA PRO A 57 -10.00 -8.26 4.86
C PRO A 57 -10.85 -7.03 5.24
N PHE A 58 -10.73 -6.56 6.49
CA PHE A 58 -11.51 -5.43 6.96
C PHE A 58 -11.13 -4.12 6.27
N ASP A 59 -9.84 -3.94 6.01
CA ASP A 59 -9.30 -2.74 5.37
C ASP A 59 -8.75 -3.06 3.97
N THR A 60 -9.54 -2.78 2.96
CA THR A 60 -9.14 -2.93 1.55
C THR A 60 -8.26 -1.76 1.07
N ARG A 61 -8.18 -0.66 1.83
CA ARG A 61 -7.47 0.56 1.42
C ARG A 61 -5.95 0.43 1.50
N LYS A 62 -5.44 -0.47 2.34
CA LYS A 62 -3.98 -0.70 2.46
C LYS A 62 -3.37 -1.32 1.21
N ASN A 63 -4.18 -2.05 0.42
CA ASN A 63 -3.71 -2.76 -0.77
C ASN A 63 -4.07 -2.06 -2.08
N ALA A 64 -4.73 -0.89 -2.01
CA ALA A 64 -4.95 -0.05 -3.16
C ALA A 64 -3.61 0.62 -3.52
N THR A 65 -2.92 0.09 -4.53
CA THR A 65 -1.86 0.82 -5.21
C THR A 65 -2.50 2.10 -5.76
N ASN A 66 -2.26 3.24 -5.11
CA ASN A 66 -2.73 4.51 -5.62
C ASN A 66 -2.15 4.70 -7.03
N PRO A 67 -2.97 4.74 -8.10
CA PRO A 67 -2.46 4.92 -9.46
C PRO A 67 -1.80 6.31 -9.63
N MET A 68 -2.02 7.21 -8.67
CA MET A 68 -1.42 8.53 -8.56
C MET A 68 -0.21 8.59 -7.61
N LYS A 69 0.39 7.44 -7.24
CA LYS A 69 1.71 7.47 -6.59
C LYS A 69 2.71 7.91 -7.67
N GLY A 70 2.89 9.23 -7.80
CA GLY A 70 3.87 9.82 -8.70
C GLY A 70 5.24 9.19 -8.50
N ARG A 71 6.08 9.28 -9.54
CA ARG A 71 7.44 8.73 -9.65
C ARG A 71 8.11 8.58 -8.27
N PRO A 72 8.45 7.36 -7.82
CA PRO A 72 9.10 7.17 -6.53
C PRO A 72 10.37 8.03 -6.47
N ARG A 73 10.47 8.85 -5.42
CA ARG A 73 11.70 9.60 -5.09
C ARG A 73 12.74 8.59 -4.61
N ALA A 74 13.55 8.09 -5.55
CA ALA A 74 14.86 7.49 -5.32
C ALA A 74 14.96 6.41 -4.21
N THR A 75 13.88 5.69 -3.91
CA THR A 75 13.90 4.50 -3.04
C THR A 75 13.46 3.31 -3.89
N PHE A 76 14.42 2.46 -4.26
CA PHE A 76 14.16 1.23 -5.01
C PHE A 76 13.74 0.11 -4.04
N ALA A 77 12.77 -0.71 -4.42
CA ALA A 77 12.33 -1.83 -3.60
C ALA A 77 13.25 -3.04 -3.71
N SER A 78 14.08 -3.09 -4.77
CA SER A 78 15.04 -4.17 -5.05
C SER A 78 16.25 -3.64 -5.84
N ILE A 79 17.38 -4.34 -5.70
CA ILE A 79 18.63 -4.07 -6.42
C ILE A 79 18.44 -4.21 -7.94
N GLU A 80 17.58 -5.14 -8.37
CA GLU A 80 17.28 -5.34 -9.80
C GLU A 80 16.55 -4.15 -10.40
N GLU A 81 15.63 -3.55 -9.64
CA GLU A 81 14.86 -2.36 -10.03
C GLU A 81 15.77 -1.13 -10.13
N GLU A 82 16.72 -1.00 -9.20
CA GLU A 82 17.76 0.03 -9.25
C GLU A 82 18.64 -0.09 -10.51
N ARG A 83 19.10 -1.30 -10.82
CA ARG A 83 19.90 -1.58 -12.02
C ARG A 83 19.17 -1.16 -13.29
N ASP A 84 17.90 -1.53 -13.40
CA ASP A 84 17.10 -1.26 -14.60
C ASP A 84 16.80 0.24 -14.73
N TYR A 85 16.56 0.93 -13.61
CA TYR A 85 16.45 2.38 -13.57
C TYR A 85 17.73 3.08 -14.02
N LEU A 86 18.89 2.67 -13.50
CA LEU A 86 20.18 3.24 -13.86
C LEU A 86 20.49 3.02 -15.35
N LYS A 87 20.19 1.83 -15.89
CA LYS A 87 20.30 1.55 -17.34
C LYS A 87 19.44 2.49 -18.17
N ALA A 88 18.18 2.68 -17.79
CA ALA A 88 17.28 3.58 -18.51
C ALA A 88 17.77 5.04 -18.47
N GLN A 89 18.33 5.49 -17.34
CA GLN A 89 18.92 6.82 -17.23
C GLN A 89 20.16 6.97 -18.11
N VAL A 90 21.03 5.96 -18.15
CA VAL A 90 22.19 5.91 -19.04
C VAL A 90 21.75 5.95 -20.50
N ASP A 91 20.78 5.14 -20.90
CA ASP A 91 20.29 5.11 -22.29
C ASP A 91 19.65 6.43 -22.71
N TYR A 92 18.92 7.10 -21.82
CA TYR A 92 18.40 8.44 -22.06
C TYR A 92 19.51 9.47 -22.26
N LEU A 93 20.56 9.43 -21.44
CA LEU A 93 21.72 10.31 -21.58
C LEU A 93 22.48 10.01 -22.88
N LYS A 94 22.64 8.73 -23.23
CA LYS A 94 23.25 8.30 -24.50
C LYS A 94 22.49 8.82 -25.71
N LYS A 95 21.16 8.75 -25.67
CA LYS A 95 20.30 9.27 -26.74
C LYS A 95 20.32 10.80 -26.83
N ARG A 96 20.41 11.50 -25.69
CA ARG A 96 20.41 12.97 -25.64
C ARG A 96 21.75 13.59 -26.03
N TYR A 97 22.85 12.91 -25.71
CA TYR A 97 24.21 13.39 -25.94
C TYR A 97 25.04 12.37 -26.73
N PRO A 98 24.67 12.04 -27.98
CA PRO A 98 25.41 11.06 -28.78
C PRO A 98 26.87 11.51 -29.01
N ASN A 99 27.11 12.82 -29.09
CA ASN A 99 28.42 13.43 -29.33
C ASN A 99 29.38 13.33 -28.14
N LEU A 100 28.88 13.05 -26.93
CA LEU A 100 29.68 12.97 -25.70
C LEU A 100 30.18 11.53 -25.43
N LEU A 101 29.62 10.54 -26.12
CA LEU A 101 29.88 9.10 -25.91
C LEU A 101 30.62 8.45 -27.08
N THR A 102 31.06 9.25 -28.04
CA THR A 102 32.05 8.79 -29.03
C THR A 102 33.41 8.82 -28.32
N GLU A 103 33.65 7.85 -27.44
CA GLU A 103 34.99 7.59 -26.92
C GLU A 103 35.83 7.08 -28.12
N PRO A 104 36.84 7.83 -28.60
CA PRO A 104 37.80 7.24 -29.53
C PRO A 104 38.50 6.10 -28.79
N GLY A 105 38.34 4.89 -29.32
CA GLY A 105 38.92 3.61 -28.89
C GLY A 105 39.93 3.67 -27.74
N LEU A 106 39.46 3.35 -26.53
CA LEU A 106 40.32 2.74 -25.52
C LEU A 106 40.20 1.23 -25.67
N ASP A 107 40.89 0.76 -26.69
CA ASP A 107 41.24 -0.64 -26.86
C ASP A 107 42.11 -0.99 -25.64
N PHE A 108 41.53 -1.69 -24.66
CA PHE A 108 42.31 -2.30 -23.59
C PHE A 108 43.22 -3.35 -24.24
N GLU A 109 44.44 -2.95 -24.59
CA GLU A 109 45.51 -3.88 -24.92
C GLU A 109 45.67 -4.86 -23.75
N THR A 110 45.31 -6.12 -24.00
CA THR A 110 45.67 -7.24 -23.15
C THR A 110 47.18 -7.47 -23.28
N ASN A 111 47.99 -6.69 -22.60
CA ASN A 111 49.41 -7.01 -22.42
C ASN A 111 49.55 -7.95 -21.21
N THR A 112 49.60 -9.24 -21.52
CA THR A 112 50.08 -10.30 -20.64
C THR A 112 51.60 -10.46 -20.86
N PRO A 113 52.44 -10.37 -19.82
CA PRO A 113 53.69 -11.12 -19.77
C PRO A 113 53.48 -12.48 -19.07
#